data_AF-A0A961I204-F1
#
_entry.id   AF-A0A961I204-F1
#
_cell.length_a   1.000
_cell.length_b   1.000
_cell.length_c   1.000
_cell.angle_alpha   90.00
_cell.angle_beta   90.00
_cell.angle_gamma   90.00
#
_symmetry.space_group_name_H-M   'P 1'
#
loop_
_entity.id
_entity.type
_entity.pdbx_description
1 polymer ?
#
loop_
_entity_poly.entity_id
_entity_poly.type
_entity_poly.pdbx_seq_one_letter_code
_entity_poly.pdbx_strand_id
1 'polypeptide(L)'
;SRILYNDQQVQEEARRQEELRRQQEEERRRQEEEARRQAEETQRQEEEAQRQAEEARRQAEEEARRRAEENANVEQDQEPKVTVWNSLLRSAILPGWGQIHSGRSGSGWMIMGGFLGAAGLSLYLDDQYYLARRNYENDANEFFYTSPLLISSLGQAISDTSQFIPIGVYIIDKTSTSRQKMEQAGRYANGMRSALLALYVWNLLDVVLFYPDQNSTVGLEIHGDRLGMRYELRF
;
A
#
# COMPACT_ATOMS: atom_id res chain seq x y z
N SER A 1 71.70 -71.82 -62.77
CA SER A 1 70.35 -71.73 -62.20
C SER A 1 70.19 -70.63 -61.14
N ARG A 2 70.73 -69.41 -61.36
CA ARG A 2 70.75 -68.32 -60.35
C ARG A 2 69.78 -67.16 -60.64
N ILE A 3 69.16 -67.14 -61.82
CA ILE A 3 68.25 -66.06 -62.25
C ILE A 3 66.79 -66.37 -61.88
N LEU A 4 66.38 -67.65 -61.93
CA LEU A 4 65.04 -68.09 -61.53
C LEU A 4 64.77 -68.00 -60.01
N TYR A 5 65.81 -68.00 -59.18
CA TYR A 5 65.69 -67.93 -57.72
C TYR A 5 65.44 -66.50 -57.22
N ASN A 6 65.87 -65.49 -57.99
CA ASN A 6 65.73 -64.08 -57.62
C ASN A 6 64.31 -63.54 -57.92
N ASP A 7 63.71 -63.99 -59.03
CA ASP A 7 62.32 -63.64 -59.36
C ASP A 7 61.31 -64.21 -58.36
N GLN A 8 61.54 -65.44 -57.85
CA GLN A 8 60.66 -66.04 -56.85
C GLN A 8 60.68 -65.27 -55.52
N GLN A 9 61.83 -64.77 -55.08
CA GLN A 9 61.93 -63.97 -53.85
C GLN A 9 61.25 -62.61 -53.99
N VAL A 10 61.41 -61.91 -55.12
CA VAL A 10 60.73 -60.64 -55.39
C VAL A 10 59.21 -60.83 -55.46
N GLN A 11 58.73 -61.93 -56.04
CA GLN A 11 57.30 -62.25 -56.10
C GLN A 11 56.72 -62.58 -54.73
N GLU A 12 57.49 -63.24 -53.87
CA GLU A 12 57.06 -63.60 -52.51
C GLU A 12 57.02 -62.37 -51.59
N GLU A 13 58.00 -61.47 -51.69
CA GLU A 13 58.01 -60.19 -50.97
C GLU A 13 56.86 -59.28 -51.41
N ALA A 14 56.56 -59.22 -52.71
CA ALA A 14 55.41 -58.49 -53.22
C ALA A 14 54.08 -59.02 -52.66
N ARG A 15 53.92 -60.35 -52.53
CA ARG A 15 52.74 -60.96 -51.92
C ARG A 15 52.62 -60.65 -50.44
N ARG A 16 53.72 -60.73 -49.67
CA ARG A 16 53.71 -60.37 -48.23
C ARG A 16 53.37 -58.89 -48.04
N GLN A 17 53.88 -58.02 -48.90
CA GLN A 17 53.59 -56.59 -48.84
C GLN A 17 52.13 -56.29 -49.21
N GLU A 18 51.56 -57.00 -50.18
CA GLU A 18 50.14 -56.90 -50.52
C GLU A 18 49.23 -57.43 -49.40
N GLU A 19 49.58 -58.57 -48.79
CA GLU A 19 48.87 -59.13 -47.64
C GLU A 19 48.89 -58.19 -46.43
N LEU A 20 50.04 -57.59 -46.12
CA LEU A 20 50.16 -56.57 -45.06
C LEU A 20 49.28 -55.34 -45.34
N ARG A 21 49.22 -54.87 -46.59
CA ARG A 21 48.34 -53.76 -46.98
C ARG A 21 46.88 -54.13 -46.85
N ARG A 22 46.49 -55.35 -47.23
CA ARG A 22 45.12 -55.86 -47.05
C ARG A 22 44.74 -55.96 -45.58
N GLN A 23 45.64 -56.45 -44.72
CA GLN A 23 45.42 -56.52 -43.28
C GLN A 23 45.25 -55.13 -42.66
N GLN A 24 46.12 -54.17 -43.03
CA GLN A 24 46.00 -52.78 -42.56
C GLN A 24 44.72 -52.10 -43.04
N GLU A 25 44.30 -52.33 -44.29
CA GLU A 25 43.05 -51.78 -44.80
C GLU A 25 41.83 -52.40 -44.10
N GLU A 26 41.87 -53.70 -43.83
CA GLU A 26 40.80 -54.39 -43.10
C GLU A 26 40.69 -53.91 -41.64
N GLU A 27 41.81 -53.73 -40.94
CA GLU A 27 41.82 -53.15 -39.60
C GLU A 27 41.29 -51.72 -39.58
N ARG A 28 41.69 -50.89 -40.55
CA ARG A 28 41.16 -49.51 -40.68
C ARG A 28 39.65 -49.51 -40.93
N ARG A 29 39.15 -50.41 -41.78
CA ARG A 29 37.69 -50.55 -42.01
C ARG A 29 36.94 -50.98 -40.76
N ARG A 30 37.50 -51.92 -39.99
CA ARG A 30 36.90 -52.35 -38.71
C ARG A 30 36.86 -51.20 -37.70
N GLN A 31 37.95 -50.45 -37.56
CA GLN A 31 38.01 -49.28 -36.66
C GLN A 31 37.04 -48.17 -37.09
N GLU A 32 36.91 -47.90 -38.38
CA GLU A 32 35.98 -46.90 -38.91
C GLU A 32 34.51 -47.33 -38.69
N GLU A 33 34.21 -48.62 -38.87
CA GLU A 33 32.87 -49.16 -38.62
C GLU A 33 32.52 -49.13 -37.13
N GLU A 34 33.44 -49.48 -36.24
CA GLU A 34 33.25 -49.37 -34.79
C GLU A 34 33.05 -47.92 -34.34
N ALA A 35 33.87 -46.99 -34.85
CA ALA A 35 33.71 -45.56 -34.56
C ALA A 35 32.36 -45.02 -35.05
N ARG A 36 31.90 -45.46 -36.23
CA ARG A 36 30.59 -45.10 -36.77
C ARG A 36 29.44 -45.64 -35.92
N ARG A 37 29.53 -46.89 -35.44
CA ARG A 37 28.53 -47.48 -34.54
C ARG A 37 28.46 -46.75 -33.21
N GLN A 38 29.61 -46.39 -32.63
CA GLN A 38 29.67 -45.61 -31.39
C GLN A 38 29.05 -44.22 -31.58
N ALA A 39 29.35 -43.54 -32.69
CA ALA A 39 28.79 -42.22 -33.00
C ALA A 39 27.26 -42.27 -33.19
N GLU A 40 26.74 -43.32 -33.83
CA GLU A 40 25.30 -43.53 -34.02
C GLU A 40 24.60 -43.84 -32.68
N GLU A 41 25.23 -44.64 -31.82
CA GLU A 41 24.70 -44.94 -30.50
C GLU A 41 24.66 -43.70 -29.60
N THR A 42 25.71 -42.87 -29.61
CA THR A 42 25.71 -41.60 -28.86
C THR A 42 24.64 -40.64 -29.38
N GLN A 43 24.43 -40.56 -30.69
CA GLN A 43 23.38 -39.72 -31.26
C GLN A 43 21.98 -40.19 -30.83
N ARG A 44 21.73 -41.50 -30.80
CA ARG A 44 20.46 -42.06 -30.33
C ARG A 44 20.23 -41.77 -28.85
N GLN A 45 21.26 -41.90 -28.01
CA GLN A 45 21.16 -41.58 -26.58
C GLN A 45 20.88 -40.09 -26.34
N GLU A 46 21.55 -39.20 -27.09
CA GLU A 46 21.28 -37.77 -27.02
C GLU A 46 19.86 -37.41 -27.47
N GLU A 47 19.36 -38.03 -28.53
CA GLU A 47 18.01 -37.81 -29.02
C GLU A 47 16.94 -38.30 -28.02
N GLU A 48 17.14 -39.48 -27.42
CA GLU A 48 16.25 -39.98 -26.37
C GLU A 48 16.27 -39.09 -25.12
N ALA A 49 17.45 -38.63 -24.69
CA ALA A 49 17.58 -37.71 -23.57
C ALA A 49 16.88 -36.36 -23.85
N GLN A 50 16.98 -35.84 -25.08
CA GLN A 50 16.27 -34.63 -25.49
C GLN A 50 14.75 -34.82 -25.46
N ARG A 51 14.24 -35.95 -25.97
CA ARG A 51 12.80 -36.25 -25.94
C ARG A 51 12.28 -36.35 -24.50
N GLN A 52 13.01 -37.01 -23.61
CA GLN A 52 12.64 -37.10 -22.19
C GLN A 52 12.66 -35.72 -21.50
N ALA A 53 13.67 -34.89 -21.78
CA ALA A 53 13.75 -33.53 -21.25
C ALA A 53 12.60 -32.64 -21.75
N GLU A 54 12.22 -32.78 -23.02
CA GLU A 54 11.09 -32.05 -23.60
C GLU A 54 9.75 -32.49 -22.99
N GLU A 55 9.52 -33.80 -22.83
CA GLU A 55 8.32 -34.31 -22.17
C GLU A 55 8.23 -33.86 -20.70
N ALA A 56 9.34 -33.93 -19.95
CA ALA A 56 9.38 -33.46 -18.57
C ALA A 56 9.10 -31.95 -18.48
N ARG A 57 9.61 -31.16 -19.43
CA ARG A 57 9.31 -29.73 -19.52
C ARG A 57 7.84 -29.46 -19.81
N ARG A 58 7.23 -30.19 -20.75
CA ARG A 58 5.79 -30.07 -21.07
C ARG A 58 4.92 -30.42 -19.87
N GLN A 59 5.26 -31.49 -19.14
CA GLN A 59 4.54 -31.87 -17.92
C GLN A 59 4.66 -30.81 -16.82
N ALA A 60 5.86 -30.28 -16.59
CA ALA A 60 6.09 -29.22 -15.61
C ALA A 60 5.35 -27.91 -15.98
N GLU A 61 5.30 -27.56 -17.26
CA GLU A 61 4.55 -26.40 -17.75
C GLU A 61 3.04 -26.58 -17.59
N GLU A 62 2.51 -27.77 -17.91
CA GLU A 62 1.09 -28.08 -17.73
C GLU A 62 0.70 -28.10 -16.24
N GLU A 63 1.55 -28.65 -15.36
CA GLU A 63 1.32 -28.62 -13.92
C GLU A 63 1.41 -27.21 -13.35
N ALA A 64 2.39 -26.40 -13.78
CA ALA A 64 2.49 -25.01 -13.40
C ALA A 64 1.27 -24.20 -13.86
N ARG A 65 0.77 -24.48 -15.08
CA ARG A 65 -0.46 -23.86 -15.61
C ARG A 65 -1.69 -24.29 -14.83
N ARG A 66 -1.84 -25.58 -14.51
CA ARG A 66 -2.95 -26.08 -13.67
C ARG A 66 -2.91 -25.48 -12.27
N ARG A 67 -1.74 -25.36 -11.64
CA ARG A 67 -1.58 -24.69 -10.35
C ARG A 67 -1.87 -23.19 -10.44
N ALA A 68 -1.48 -22.52 -11.53
CA ALA A 68 -1.80 -21.12 -11.75
C ALA A 68 -3.30 -20.91 -11.98
N GLU A 69 -3.96 -21.79 -12.73
CA GLU A 69 -5.42 -21.78 -12.94
C GLU A 69 -6.17 -22.13 -11.65
N GLU A 70 -5.69 -23.08 -10.85
CA GLU A 70 -6.25 -23.43 -9.53
C GLU A 70 -6.09 -22.28 -8.53
N ASN A 71 -4.91 -21.65 -8.47
CA ASN A 71 -4.68 -20.46 -7.64
C ASN A 71 -5.54 -19.27 -8.09
N ALA A 72 -5.71 -19.07 -9.40
CA ALA A 72 -6.57 -18.01 -9.92
C ALA A 72 -8.06 -18.28 -9.63
N ASN A 73 -8.49 -19.55 -9.60
CA ASN A 73 -9.85 -19.92 -9.22
C ASN A 73 -10.07 -19.77 -7.70
N VAL A 74 -9.06 -20.09 -6.88
CA VAL A 74 -9.10 -19.92 -5.42
C VAL A 74 -9.10 -18.43 -5.03
N GLU A 75 -8.43 -17.56 -5.79
CA GLU A 75 -8.48 -16.11 -5.60
C GLU A 75 -9.82 -15.48 -6.00
N GLN A 76 -10.60 -16.10 -6.89
CA GLN A 76 -11.94 -15.61 -7.27
C GLN A 76 -13.03 -15.96 -6.24
N ASP A 77 -12.85 -17.04 -5.47
CA ASP A 77 -13.83 -17.49 -4.47
C ASP A 77 -13.53 -17.04 -3.02
N GLN A 78 -12.41 -16.36 -2.79
CA GLN A 78 -12.07 -15.80 -1.50
C GLN A 78 -12.01 -14.27 -1.55
N GLU A 79 -13.16 -13.63 -1.72
CA GLU A 79 -13.32 -12.31 -1.09
C GLU A 79 -13.02 -12.51 0.41
N PRO A 80 -11.96 -11.90 0.97
CA PRO A 80 -11.67 -12.07 2.38
C PRO A 80 -12.90 -11.56 3.13
N LYS A 81 -13.64 -12.45 3.81
CA LYS A 81 -14.77 -12.06 4.66
C LYS A 81 -14.23 -11.08 5.69
N VAL A 82 -14.37 -9.79 5.41
CA VAL A 82 -13.79 -8.69 6.19
C VAL A 82 -14.49 -8.68 7.53
N THR A 83 -13.97 -9.42 8.50
CA THR A 83 -14.59 -9.64 9.81
C THR A 83 -14.87 -8.29 10.48
N VAL A 84 -16.03 -8.14 11.14
CA VAL A 84 -16.49 -6.95 11.89
C VAL A 84 -15.37 -6.29 12.68
N TRP A 85 -14.53 -7.09 13.32
CA TRP A 85 -13.38 -6.63 14.10
C TRP A 85 -12.30 -5.95 13.26
N ASN A 86 -12.00 -6.46 12.07
CA ASN A 86 -10.99 -5.89 11.18
C ASN A 86 -11.47 -4.56 10.57
N SER A 87 -12.77 -4.44 10.24
CA SER A 87 -13.34 -3.17 9.79
C SER A 87 -13.47 -2.14 10.93
N LEU A 88 -13.85 -2.57 12.14
CA LEU A 88 -13.87 -1.73 13.34
C LEU A 88 -12.49 -1.17 13.68
N LEU A 89 -11.45 -2.02 13.71
CA LEU A 89 -10.09 -1.58 14.04
C LEU A 89 -9.58 -0.52 13.07
N ARG A 90 -9.87 -0.69 11.77
CA ARG A 90 -9.49 0.29 10.74
C ARG A 90 -10.27 1.60 10.88
N SER A 91 -11.58 1.52 11.13
CA SER A 91 -12.43 2.69 11.36
C SER A 91 -12.13 3.41 12.68
N ALA A 92 -11.63 2.69 13.70
CA ALA A 92 -11.18 3.26 14.97
C ALA A 92 -9.91 4.11 14.78
N ILE A 93 -9.03 3.73 13.86
CA ILE A 93 -7.84 4.53 13.52
C ILE A 93 -8.24 5.74 12.69
N LEU A 94 -9.03 5.54 11.63
CA LEU A 94 -9.50 6.60 10.74
C LEU A 94 -10.96 6.36 10.35
N PRO A 95 -11.88 7.28 10.70
CA PRO A 95 -13.28 7.16 10.30
C PRO A 95 -13.43 6.98 8.79
N GLY A 96 -14.16 5.93 8.39
CA GLY A 96 -14.40 5.57 6.99
C GLY A 96 -13.38 4.59 6.38
N TRP A 97 -12.19 4.39 6.98
CA TRP A 97 -11.16 3.51 6.41
C TRP A 97 -11.59 2.03 6.37
N GLY A 98 -12.28 1.55 7.41
CA GLY A 98 -12.80 0.19 7.44
C GLY A 98 -13.87 -0.08 6.37
N GLN A 99 -14.70 0.92 6.04
CA GLN A 99 -15.75 0.81 5.03
C GLN A 99 -15.18 0.77 3.61
N ILE A 100 -14.07 1.49 3.35
CA ILE A 100 -13.36 1.44 2.05
C ILE A 100 -12.86 0.04 1.76
N HIS A 101 -12.33 -0.65 2.77
CA HIS A 101 -11.79 -2.01 2.62
C HIS A 101 -12.85 -3.11 2.68
N SER A 102 -14.06 -2.83 3.15
CA SER A 102 -15.16 -3.80 3.22
C SER A 102 -16.14 -3.71 2.05
N GLY A 103 -15.70 -3.18 0.89
CA GLY A 103 -16.51 -3.07 -0.32
C GLY A 103 -17.47 -1.86 -0.39
N ARG A 104 -17.57 -1.04 0.67
CA ARG A 104 -18.41 0.18 0.72
C ARG A 104 -17.57 1.44 0.51
N SER A 105 -16.80 1.47 -0.58
CA SER A 105 -15.85 2.54 -0.89
C SER A 105 -16.50 3.92 -0.99
N GLY A 106 -17.69 4.03 -1.59
CA GLY A 106 -18.41 5.30 -1.74
C GLY A 106 -18.72 5.99 -0.39
N SER A 107 -19.38 5.28 0.54
CA SER A 107 -19.70 5.83 1.86
C SER A 107 -18.44 6.03 2.72
N GLY A 108 -17.46 5.12 2.60
CA GLY A 108 -16.19 5.23 3.30
C GLY A 108 -15.41 6.50 2.94
N TRP A 109 -15.31 6.84 1.66
CA TRP A 109 -14.68 8.08 1.21
C TRP A 109 -15.44 9.34 1.67
N MET A 110 -16.76 9.32 1.65
CA MET A 110 -17.57 10.44 2.14
C MET A 110 -17.36 10.69 3.64
N ILE A 111 -17.39 9.64 4.45
CA ILE A 111 -17.18 9.77 5.90
C ILE A 111 -15.74 10.21 6.20
N MET A 112 -14.76 9.61 5.54
CA MET A 112 -13.35 9.97 5.75
C MET A 112 -13.07 11.41 5.32
N GLY A 113 -13.56 11.83 4.14
CA GLY A 113 -13.42 13.19 3.66
C GLY A 113 -14.11 14.20 4.58
N GLY A 114 -15.34 13.90 5.03
CA GLY A 114 -16.07 14.74 5.98
C GLY A 114 -15.36 14.85 7.32
N PHE A 115 -14.84 13.74 7.86
CA PHE A 115 -14.10 13.72 9.11
C PHE A 115 -12.79 14.53 9.03
N LEU A 116 -12.00 14.34 7.97
CA LEU A 116 -10.76 15.10 7.77
C LEU A 116 -11.02 16.59 7.60
N GLY A 117 -12.07 16.96 6.86
CA GLY A 117 -12.49 18.35 6.72
C GLY A 117 -12.88 18.99 8.06
N ALA A 118 -13.70 18.28 8.85
CA ALA A 118 -14.09 18.72 10.19
C ALA A 118 -12.90 18.80 11.16
N ALA A 119 -11.96 17.85 11.08
CA ALA A 119 -10.74 17.85 11.88
C ALA A 119 -9.87 19.07 11.55
N GLY A 120 -9.67 19.36 10.26
CA GLY A 120 -8.96 20.56 9.80
C GLY A 120 -9.62 21.85 10.31
N LEU A 121 -10.95 21.94 10.22
CA LEU A 121 -11.70 23.09 10.74
C LEU A 121 -11.58 23.23 12.27
N SER A 122 -11.59 22.11 13.01
CA SER A 122 -11.40 22.13 14.46
C SER A 122 -10.02 22.67 14.85
N LEU A 123 -8.97 22.26 14.15
CA LEU A 123 -7.62 22.77 14.39
C LEU A 123 -7.53 24.28 14.12
N TYR A 124 -8.18 24.76 13.05
CA TYR A 124 -8.27 26.18 12.76
C TYR A 124 -8.99 26.97 13.87
N LEU A 125 -10.11 26.47 14.37
CA LEU A 125 -10.86 27.11 15.46
C LEU A 125 -10.07 27.09 16.78
N ASP A 126 -9.31 26.03 17.04
CA ASP A 126 -8.43 25.94 18.20
C ASP A 126 -7.30 26.98 18.16
N ASP A 127 -6.66 27.16 17.00
CA ASP A 127 -5.62 28.19 16.83
C ASP A 127 -6.18 29.60 17.07
N GLN A 128 -7.37 29.90 16.54
CA GLN A 128 -8.09 31.15 16.80
C GLN A 128 -8.38 31.34 18.29
N TYR A 129 -8.79 30.28 19.00
CA TYR A 129 -8.99 30.32 20.43
C TYR A 129 -7.69 30.59 21.19
N TYR A 130 -6.58 29.93 20.84
CA TYR A 130 -5.28 30.17 21.47
C TYR A 130 -4.76 31.59 21.24
N LEU A 131 -4.96 32.16 20.06
CA LEU A 131 -4.65 33.56 19.77
C LEU A 131 -5.50 34.51 20.61
N ALA A 132 -6.82 34.29 20.66
CA ALA A 132 -7.73 35.10 21.46
C ALA A 132 -7.41 35.02 22.96
N ARG A 133 -7.07 33.82 23.44
CA ARG A 133 -6.64 33.59 24.82
C ARG A 133 -5.33 34.31 25.15
N ARG A 134 -4.31 34.22 24.29
CA ARG A 134 -3.05 34.95 24.48
C ARG A 134 -3.27 36.47 24.54
N ASN A 135 -4.12 37.01 23.68
CA ASN A 135 -4.46 38.43 23.71
C ASN A 135 -5.17 38.82 25.00
N TYR A 136 -6.13 38.02 25.46
CA TYR A 136 -6.80 38.24 26.75
C TYR A 136 -5.82 38.15 27.92
N GLU A 137 -4.93 37.15 27.96
CA GLU A 137 -3.92 37.01 29.02
C GLU A 137 -2.98 38.23 29.05
N ASN A 138 -2.57 38.74 27.89
CA ASN A 138 -1.76 39.96 27.80
C ASN A 138 -2.53 41.20 28.29
N ASP A 139 -3.78 41.39 27.85
CA ASP A 139 -4.60 42.53 28.26
C ASP A 139 -4.97 42.48 29.75
N ALA A 140 -5.25 41.28 30.28
CA ALA A 140 -5.51 41.07 31.70
C ALA A 140 -4.26 41.33 32.54
N ASN A 141 -3.09 40.88 32.09
CA ASN A 141 -1.82 41.21 32.76
C ASN A 141 -1.56 42.71 32.75
N GLU A 142 -1.79 43.39 31.62
CA GLU A 142 -1.70 44.85 31.51
C GLU A 142 -2.63 45.51 32.55
N PHE A 143 -3.88 45.07 32.66
CA PHE A 143 -4.81 45.53 33.71
C PHE A 143 -4.26 45.34 35.13
N PHE A 144 -3.73 44.16 35.47
CA PHE A 144 -3.19 43.92 36.81
C PHE A 144 -2.01 44.84 37.16
N TYR A 145 -1.10 45.09 36.22
CA TYR A 145 0.08 45.93 36.49
C TYR A 145 -0.20 47.44 36.41
N THR A 146 -1.24 47.87 35.69
CA THR A 146 -1.53 49.29 35.44
C THR A 146 -2.78 49.80 36.15
N SER A 147 -3.54 48.94 36.83
CA SER A 147 -4.78 49.31 37.49
C SER A 147 -4.56 50.38 38.57
N PRO A 148 -5.15 51.59 38.42
CA PRO A 148 -5.05 52.65 39.42
C PRO A 148 -5.65 52.24 40.78
N LEU A 149 -6.60 51.29 40.78
CA LEU A 149 -7.18 50.71 42.00
C LEU A 149 -6.16 49.87 42.78
N LEU A 150 -5.33 49.06 42.10
CA LEU A 150 -4.26 48.30 42.74
C LEU A 150 -3.14 49.23 43.23
N ILE A 151 -2.73 50.20 42.41
CA ILE A 151 -1.68 51.17 42.75
C ILE A 151 -2.09 52.04 43.95
N SER A 152 -3.35 52.49 44.01
CA SER A 152 -3.88 53.25 45.15
C SER A 152 -4.07 52.39 46.41
N SER A 153 -4.40 51.10 46.28
CA SER A 153 -4.51 50.16 47.42
C SER A 153 -3.16 49.79 48.05
N LEU A 154 -2.06 49.89 47.29
CA LEU A 154 -0.69 49.66 47.76
C LEU A 154 -0.08 50.85 48.53
N GLY A 155 -0.88 51.88 48.85
CA GLY A 155 -0.50 52.94 49.78
C GLY A 155 0.31 54.09 49.19
N GLN A 156 0.52 54.14 47.86
CA GLN A 156 1.09 55.32 47.21
C GLN A 156 -0.01 56.37 47.01
N ALA A 157 0.07 57.47 47.75
CA ALA A 157 -0.84 58.60 47.63
C ALA A 157 -0.65 59.29 46.27
N ILE A 158 -1.48 58.94 45.29
CA ILE A 158 -1.51 59.60 43.98
C ILE A 158 -2.31 60.90 44.15
N SER A 159 -1.61 62.03 44.18
CA SER A 159 -2.20 63.35 44.44
C SER A 159 -3.05 63.91 43.29
N ASP A 160 -3.03 63.29 42.10
CA ASP A 160 -3.83 63.72 40.94
C ASP A 160 -4.45 62.51 40.22
N THR A 161 -5.56 62.02 40.76
CA THR A 161 -6.27 60.82 40.29
C THR A 161 -6.96 61.02 38.93
N SER A 162 -7.14 62.28 38.50
CA SER A 162 -7.91 62.66 37.31
C SER A 162 -7.30 62.16 35.99
N GLN A 163 -5.97 62.04 35.93
CA GLN A 163 -5.24 61.64 34.72
C GLN A 163 -5.25 60.12 34.47
N PHE A 164 -5.55 59.31 35.49
CA PHE A 164 -5.49 57.84 35.43
C PHE A 164 -6.85 57.18 35.16
N ILE A 165 -7.95 57.90 35.36
CA ILE A 165 -9.32 57.44 35.06
C ILE A 165 -9.49 57.01 33.58
N PRO A 166 -9.09 57.81 32.57
CA PRO A 166 -9.28 57.41 31.17
C PRO A 166 -8.44 56.20 30.77
N ILE A 167 -7.22 56.06 31.32
CA ILE A 167 -6.36 54.90 31.10
C ILE A 167 -7.00 53.64 31.70
N GLY A 168 -7.50 53.73 32.94
CA GLY A 168 -8.19 52.61 33.59
C GLY A 168 -9.44 52.16 32.83
N VAL A 169 -10.28 53.10 32.37
CA VAL A 169 -11.48 52.78 31.59
C VAL A 169 -11.12 52.11 30.25
N TYR A 170 -10.12 52.63 29.54
CA TYR A 170 -9.65 52.04 28.28
C TYR A 170 -9.17 50.59 28.46
N ILE A 171 -8.40 50.33 29.51
CA ILE A 171 -7.85 48.99 29.77
C ILE A 171 -8.96 48.01 30.20
N ILE A 172 -9.94 48.45 30.98
CA ILE A 172 -11.13 47.65 31.33
C ILE A 172 -11.92 47.28 30.06
N ASP A 173 -12.16 48.24 29.18
CA ASP A 173 -12.89 48.03 27.93
C ASP A 173 -12.15 47.05 26.99
N LYS A 174 -10.84 47.24 26.85
CA LYS A 174 -9.96 46.34 26.08
C LYS A 174 -9.98 44.92 26.63
N THR A 175 -9.80 44.76 27.94
CA THR A 175 -9.80 43.46 28.62
C THR A 175 -11.16 42.76 28.48
N SER A 176 -12.26 43.50 28.63
CA SER A 176 -13.62 42.99 28.44
C SER A 176 -13.84 42.51 27.00
N THR A 177 -13.44 43.30 26.01
CA THR A 177 -13.54 42.96 24.59
C THR A 177 -12.73 41.72 24.25
N SER A 178 -11.49 41.63 24.72
CA SER A 178 -10.63 40.45 24.50
C SER A 178 -11.17 39.20 25.17
N ARG A 179 -11.77 39.32 26.37
CA ARG A 179 -12.48 38.22 27.03
C ARG A 179 -13.66 37.72 26.20
N GLN A 180 -14.50 38.61 25.67
CA GLN A 180 -15.65 38.23 24.83
C GLN A 180 -15.20 37.48 23.57
N LYS A 181 -14.14 37.93 22.90
CA LYS A 181 -13.55 37.24 21.74
C LYS A 181 -13.03 35.85 22.11
N MET A 182 -12.33 35.72 23.24
CA MET A 182 -11.85 34.44 23.75
C MET A 182 -13.02 33.47 24.06
N GLU A 183 -14.05 33.94 24.76
CA GLU A 183 -15.22 33.13 25.09
C GLU A 183 -16.01 32.70 23.85
N GLN A 184 -16.12 33.57 22.84
CA GLN A 184 -16.74 33.22 21.57
C GLN A 184 -15.92 32.17 20.81
N ALA A 185 -14.61 32.39 20.65
CA ALA A 185 -13.72 31.42 19.99
C ALA A 185 -13.72 30.07 20.72
N GLY A 186 -13.70 30.08 22.06
CA GLY A 186 -13.74 28.89 22.89
C GLY A 186 -15.05 28.11 22.75
N ARG A 187 -16.20 28.79 22.62
CA ARG A 187 -17.48 28.14 22.34
C ARG A 187 -17.49 27.42 20.99
N TYR A 188 -16.96 28.05 19.93
CA TYR A 188 -16.86 27.41 18.62
C TYR A 188 -15.89 26.22 18.62
N ALA A 189 -14.72 26.39 19.21
CA ALA A 189 -13.72 25.33 19.35
C ALA A 189 -14.27 24.11 20.10
N ASN A 190 -14.87 24.33 21.29
CA ASN A 190 -15.46 23.25 22.09
C ASN A 190 -16.66 22.60 21.39
N GLY A 191 -17.49 23.39 20.70
CA GLY A 191 -18.59 22.89 19.89
C GLY A 191 -18.12 21.97 18.77
N MET A 192 -17.08 22.38 18.04
CA MET A 192 -16.50 21.59 16.95
C MET A 192 -15.84 20.30 17.46
N ARG A 193 -15.08 20.35 18.55
CA ARG A 193 -14.50 19.15 19.19
C ARG A 193 -15.59 18.17 19.60
N SER A 194 -16.68 18.67 20.18
CA SER A 194 -17.83 17.84 20.56
C SER A 194 -18.51 17.21 19.34
N ALA A 195 -18.66 17.97 18.25
CA ALA A 195 -19.20 17.45 17.00
C ALA A 195 -18.29 16.38 16.37
N LEU A 196 -16.96 16.55 16.41
CA LEU A 196 -16.00 15.56 15.95
C LEU A 196 -16.06 14.26 16.76
N LEU A 197 -16.15 14.37 18.09
CA LEU A 197 -16.33 13.20 18.95
C LEU A 197 -17.66 12.49 18.65
N ALA A 198 -18.74 13.24 18.46
CA ALA A 198 -20.03 12.68 18.08
C ALA A 198 -19.97 11.97 16.72
N LEU A 199 -19.31 12.57 15.71
CA LEU A 199 -19.10 11.95 14.39
C LEU A 199 -18.24 10.69 14.48
N TYR A 200 -17.20 10.70 15.32
CA TYR A 200 -16.33 9.55 15.54
C TYR A 200 -17.10 8.38 16.19
N VAL A 201 -17.86 8.67 17.25
CA VAL A 201 -18.73 7.67 17.90
C VAL A 201 -19.79 7.16 16.92
N TRP A 202 -20.42 8.04 16.14
CA TRP A 202 -21.38 7.66 15.12
C TRP A 202 -20.75 6.74 14.06
N ASN A 203 -19.52 7.02 13.62
CA ASN A 203 -18.82 6.14 12.68
C ASN A 203 -18.61 4.72 13.23
N LEU A 204 -18.23 4.60 14.51
CA LEU A 204 -18.07 3.29 15.15
C LEU A 204 -19.42 2.56 15.24
N LEU A 205 -20.48 3.27 15.62
CA LEU A 205 -21.83 2.71 15.67
C LEU A 205 -22.34 2.28 14.29
N ASP A 206 -22.08 3.06 13.23
CA ASP A 206 -22.47 2.74 11.86
C ASP A 206 -21.81 1.44 11.38
N VAL A 207 -20.52 1.24 11.72
CA VAL A 207 -19.80 0.00 11.39
C VAL A 207 -20.39 -1.22 12.12
N VAL A 208 -20.83 -1.05 13.37
CA VAL A 208 -21.42 -2.13 14.17
C VAL A 208 -22.85 -2.45 13.73
N LEU A 209 -23.67 -1.42 13.47
CA LEU A 209 -25.09 -1.55 13.15
C LEU A 209 -25.33 -1.93 11.68
N PHE A 210 -24.51 -1.40 10.77
CA PHE A 210 -24.64 -1.61 9.32
C PHE A 210 -23.43 -2.39 8.79
N TYR A 211 -23.01 -3.40 9.53
CA TYR A 211 -22.02 -4.37 9.05
C TYR A 211 -22.46 -4.92 7.68
N PRO A 212 -21.57 -4.99 6.68
CA PRO A 212 -21.95 -5.40 5.34
C PRO A 212 -22.43 -6.85 5.36
N ASP A 213 -23.74 -7.04 5.26
CA ASP A 213 -24.27 -8.18 4.52
C ASP A 213 -23.97 -7.91 3.05
N GLN A 214 -23.51 -8.90 2.29
CA GLN A 214 -22.90 -8.73 0.96
C GLN A 214 -23.83 -8.11 -0.12
N ASN A 215 -25.07 -7.74 0.23
CA ASN A 215 -26.15 -7.42 -0.72
C ASN A 215 -26.61 -5.96 -0.76
N SER A 216 -25.99 -5.03 -0.03
CA SER A 216 -26.40 -3.61 -0.06
C SER A 216 -25.23 -2.66 -0.32
N THR A 217 -25.12 -2.18 -1.56
CA THR A 217 -24.22 -1.09 -1.94
C THR A 217 -25.02 0.21 -2.06
N VAL A 218 -24.58 1.24 -1.33
CA VAL A 218 -25.05 2.62 -1.53
C VAL A 218 -23.94 3.35 -2.27
N GLY A 219 -24.18 3.63 -3.54
CA GLY A 219 -23.23 4.29 -4.43
C GLY A 219 -23.79 5.61 -4.94
N LEU A 220 -22.90 6.60 -5.10
CA LEU A 220 -23.18 7.79 -5.90
C LEU A 220 -22.80 7.47 -7.34
N GLU A 221 -23.79 7.50 -8.24
CA GLU A 221 -23.56 7.30 -9.67
C GLU A 221 -23.66 8.68 -10.35
N ILE A 222 -22.57 9.09 -11.00
CA ILE A 222 -22.53 10.34 -11.77
C ILE A 222 -22.94 9.98 -13.20
N HIS A 223 -24.16 10.36 -13.59
CA HIS A 223 -24.68 10.17 -14.94
C HIS A 223 -24.80 11.54 -15.62
N GLY A 224 -23.78 11.92 -16.39
CA GLY A 224 -23.71 13.25 -17.04
C GLY A 224 -23.78 14.39 -16.02
N ASP A 225 -24.71 15.33 -16.20
CA ASP A 225 -24.88 16.52 -15.34
C ASP A 225 -25.75 16.28 -14.08
N ARG A 226 -26.06 15.03 -13.73
CA ARG A 226 -26.93 14.71 -12.58
C ARG A 226 -26.22 13.84 -11.55
N LEU A 227 -26.32 14.26 -10.29
CA LEU A 227 -25.88 13.49 -9.13
C LEU A 227 -27.06 12.59 -8.68
N GLY A 228 -26.95 11.29 -8.90
CA GLY A 228 -27.95 10.32 -8.47
C GLY A 228 -27.47 9.51 -7.26
N MET A 229 -28.31 9.37 -6.24
CA MET A 229 -28.14 8.31 -5.22
C MET A 229 -28.84 7.06 -5.71
N ARG A 230 -28.08 5.96 -5.87
CA ARG A 230 -28.63 4.64 -6.19
C ARG A 230 -28.62 3.78 -4.94
N TYR A 231 -29.80 3.25 -4.62
CA TYR A 231 -30.00 2.22 -3.61
C TYR A 231 -30.32 0.92 -4.35
N GLU A 232 -29.41 -0.04 -4.38
CA GLU A 232 -29.69 -1.37 -4.91
C GLU A 232 -29.88 -2.34 -3.75
N LEU A 233 -31.10 -2.84 -3.61
CA LEU A 233 -31.46 -3.92 -2.70
C LEU A 233 -31.66 -5.17 -3.57
N ARG A 234 -30.72 -6.12 -3.52
CA ARG A 234 -30.92 -7.45 -4.12
C ARG A 234 -31.36 -8.43 -3.05
N PHE A 235 -32.63 -8.86 -3.16
CA PHE A 235 -33.24 -9.93 -2.37
C PHE A 235 -32.80 -11.30 -2.90
#